data_AF-A0A9Q1MHN8-F1
#
_entry.id   AF-A0A9Q1MHN8-F1
#
_cell.length_a   1.000
_cell.length_b   1.000
_cell.length_c   1.000
_cell.angle_alpha   90.00
_cell.angle_beta   90.00
_cell.angle_gamma   90.00
#
_symmetry.space_group_name_H-M   'P 1'
#
loop_
_entity.id
_entity.type
_entity.pdbx_description
1 polymer ?
#
loop_
_entity_poly.entity_id
_entity_poly.type
_entity_poly.pdbx_seq_one_letter_code
_entity_poly.pdbx_strand_id
1 'polypeptide(L)'
;MSVQYSIPDYIRVSADCKNLLSRIFVANPSKRITIPEIKKHPWFLKKLPKALMDGENANYGESSEHQQQEVDNIMRIIQEATIPGEGSKPGQAPSGPTTDPDDMDGDLESEIDTSGDFVAHF
;
A
#
# COMPACT_ATOMS: atom_id res chain seq x y z
N MET A 1 -0.55 -20.88 19.44
CA MET A 1 -1.64 -20.24 18.68
C MET A 1 -1.91 -21.08 17.44
N SER A 2 -3.05 -21.76 17.39
CA SER A 2 -3.52 -22.48 16.19
C SER A 2 -4.42 -21.55 15.38
N VAL A 3 -4.37 -21.67 14.05
CA VAL A 3 -5.31 -20.97 13.16
C VAL A 3 -6.55 -21.84 13.01
N GLN A 4 -7.73 -21.25 13.18
CA GLN A 4 -9.01 -21.91 12.89
C GLN A 4 -9.59 -21.31 11.62
N TYR A 5 -9.85 -22.17 10.64
CA TYR A 5 -10.57 -21.81 9.41
C TYR A 5 -11.40 -23.01 8.98
N SER A 6 -12.51 -22.76 8.28
CA SER A 6 -13.34 -23.81 7.70
C SER A 6 -13.71 -23.44 6.27
N ILE A 7 -13.88 -24.46 5.43
CA ILE A 7 -14.37 -24.31 4.06
C ILE A 7 -15.81 -24.82 4.09
N PRO A 8 -16.81 -23.98 3.82
CA PRO A 8 -18.20 -24.41 3.83
C PRO A 8 -18.49 -25.57 2.87
N ASP A 9 -19.40 -26.46 3.26
CA ASP A 9 -19.69 -27.71 2.51
C ASP A 9 -20.26 -27.49 1.11
N TYR A 10 -20.89 -26.34 0.88
CA TYR A 10 -21.39 -25.96 -0.45
C TYR A 10 -20.25 -25.64 -1.44
N ILE A 11 -19.02 -25.43 -0.96
CA ILE A 11 -17.86 -25.12 -1.79
C ILE A 11 -17.07 -26.40 -2.06
N ARG A 12 -17.10 -26.86 -3.31
CA ARG A 12 -16.27 -27.98 -3.74
C ARG A 12 -14.85 -27.51 -4.05
N VAL A 13 -13.93 -27.85 -3.16
CA VAL A 13 -12.51 -27.54 -3.30
C VAL A 13 -11.71 -28.84 -3.45
N SER A 14 -10.78 -28.90 -4.39
CA SER A 14 -9.94 -30.10 -4.60
C SER A 14 -9.04 -30.37 -3.39
N ALA A 15 -8.65 -31.63 -3.21
CA ALA A 15 -7.74 -32.03 -2.13
C ALA A 15 -6.42 -31.24 -2.17
N ASP A 16 -5.85 -31.03 -3.36
CA ASP A 16 -4.62 -30.26 -3.55
C ASP A 16 -4.80 -28.80 -3.10
N CYS A 17 -5.96 -28.19 -3.35
CA CYS A 17 -6.24 -26.83 -2.93
C CYS A 17 -6.35 -26.73 -1.40
N LYS A 18 -7.05 -27.69 -0.78
CA LYS A 18 -7.15 -27.77 0.69
C LYS A 18 -5.78 -27.94 1.32
N ASN A 19 -4.89 -28.73 0.70
CA ASN A 19 -3.50 -28.91 1.14
C ASN A 19 -2.69 -27.61 1.02
N LEU A 20 -2.86 -26.86 -0.08
CA LEU A 20 -2.19 -25.58 -0.24
C LEU A 20 -2.65 -24.58 0.81
N LEU A 21 -3.97 -24.45 1.03
CA LEU A 21 -4.54 -23.55 2.03
C LEU A 21 -4.07 -23.87 3.45
N SER A 22 -3.96 -25.16 3.80
CA SER A 22 -3.48 -25.56 5.13
C SER A 22 -2.02 -25.20 5.39
N ARG A 23 -1.20 -25.10 4.33
CA ARG A 23 0.20 -24.65 4.44
C ARG A 23 0.37 -23.13 4.39
N ILE A 24 -0.61 -22.41 3.83
CA ILE A 24 -0.65 -20.94 3.83
C ILE A 24 -1.18 -20.40 5.16
N PHE A 25 -2.29 -20.95 5.66
CA PHE A 25 -2.93 -20.54 6.90
C PHE A 25 -2.26 -21.14 8.14
N VAL A 26 -0.95 -20.90 8.26
CA VAL A 26 -0.11 -21.28 9.40
C VAL A 26 0.24 -20.02 10.21
N ALA A 27 -0.02 -20.06 11.52
CA ALA A 27 0.22 -18.92 12.43
C ALA A 27 1.71 -18.57 12.51
N ASN A 28 2.59 -19.57 12.48
CA ASN A 28 4.03 -19.36 12.52
C ASN A 28 4.55 -19.03 11.10
N PRO A 29 5.11 -17.83 10.86
CA PRO A 29 5.61 -17.44 9.54
C PRO A 29 6.77 -18.32 9.07
N SER A 30 7.65 -18.76 9.98
CA SER A 30 8.80 -19.62 9.65
C SER A 30 8.39 -21.03 9.21
N LYS A 31 7.15 -21.45 9.48
CA LYS A 31 6.59 -22.74 9.05
C LYS A 31 5.60 -22.60 7.89
N ARG A 32 5.33 -21.37 7.44
CA ARG A 32 4.41 -21.08 6.34
C ARG A 32 5.09 -21.43 5.02
N ILE A 33 4.34 -22.01 4.09
CA ILE A 33 4.85 -22.29 2.74
C ILE A 33 5.35 -21.02 2.07
N THR A 34 6.51 -21.12 1.44
CA THR A 34 7.17 -20.01 0.73
C THR A 34 6.69 -19.91 -0.71
N ILE A 35 6.88 -18.74 -1.35
CA ILE A 35 6.50 -18.53 -2.77
C ILE A 35 7.15 -19.57 -3.70
N PRO A 36 8.45 -19.92 -3.61
CA PRO A 36 9.04 -20.97 -4.43
C PRO A 36 8.38 -22.34 -4.25
N GLU A 37 7.93 -22.67 -3.04
CA GLU A 37 7.24 -23.93 -2.77
C GLU A 37 5.79 -23.91 -3.31
N ILE A 38 5.11 -22.76 -3.25
CA ILE A 38 3.79 -22.58 -3.87
C ILE A 38 3.91 -22.75 -5.39
N LYS A 39 4.93 -22.16 -6.03
CA LYS A 39 5.18 -22.28 -7.48
C LYS A 39 5.34 -23.74 -7.93
N LYS A 40 5.85 -24.62 -7.05
CA LYS A 40 6.03 -26.06 -7.30
C LYS A 40 4.82 -26.90 -6.90
N HIS A 41 3.81 -26.32 -6.26
CA HIS A 41 2.68 -27.07 -5.73
C HIS A 41 1.78 -27.57 -6.87
N PRO A 42 1.31 -28.84 -6.85
CA PRO A 42 0.51 -29.42 -7.92
C PRO A 42 -0.78 -28.63 -8.21
N TRP A 43 -1.41 -28.06 -7.18
CA TRP A 43 -2.57 -27.18 -7.36
C TRP A 43 -2.25 -25.94 -8.19
N PHE A 44 -1.06 -25.35 -8.00
CA PHE A 44 -0.62 -24.16 -8.74
C PHE A 44 -0.29 -24.52 -10.20
N LEU A 45 0.37 -25.66 -10.42
CA LEU A 45 0.77 -26.12 -11.76
C LEU A 45 -0.40 -26.60 -12.63
N LYS A 46 -1.49 -27.11 -12.04
CA LYS A 46 -2.59 -27.77 -12.77
C LYS A 46 -3.36 -26.88 -13.74
N LYS A 47 -3.33 -25.56 -13.57
CA LYS A 47 -4.01 -24.59 -14.45
C LYS A 47 -3.17 -23.34 -14.74
N LEU A 48 -1.86 -23.39 -14.51
CA LEU A 48 -1.02 -22.24 -14.84
C LEU A 48 -0.84 -22.16 -16.36
N PRO A 49 -1.33 -21.10 -17.03
CA PRO A 49 -1.02 -20.89 -18.43
C PRO A 49 0.49 -20.84 -18.62
N LYS A 50 1.01 -21.47 -19.69
CA LYS A 50 2.45 -21.49 -19.98
C LYS A 50 3.06 -20.07 -20.04
N ALA A 51 2.27 -19.09 -20.49
CA ALA A 51 2.65 -17.67 -20.48
C ALA A 51 2.99 -17.12 -19.08
N LEU A 52 2.39 -17.65 -18.01
CA LEU A 52 2.68 -17.27 -16.62
C LEU A 52 3.74 -18.16 -15.97
N MET A 53 3.99 -19.37 -16.50
CA MET A 53 5.12 -20.20 -16.08
C MET A 53 6.45 -19.54 -16.40
N ASP A 54 6.54 -18.92 -17.58
CA ASP A 54 7.73 -18.19 -18.02
C ASP A 54 7.77 -16.76 -17.48
N GLY A 55 6.80 -16.30 -16.67
CA GLY A 55 6.72 -14.94 -16.12
C GLY A 55 7.90 -14.45 -15.27
N GLU A 56 8.86 -15.34 -14.97
CA GLU A 56 10.16 -15.00 -14.37
C GLU A 56 11.18 -14.51 -15.41
N ASN A 57 11.01 -14.88 -16.69
CA ASN A 57 11.78 -14.44 -17.86
C ASN A 57 10.91 -13.83 -18.98
N ALA A 58 9.59 -13.79 -18.81
CA ALA A 58 8.73 -12.94 -19.60
C ALA A 58 9.10 -11.53 -19.17
N ASN A 59 10.10 -10.98 -19.87
CA ASN A 59 10.03 -9.63 -20.36
C ASN A 59 8.55 -9.39 -20.66
N TYR A 60 7.85 -8.67 -19.77
CA TYR A 60 6.53 -8.14 -20.06
C TYR A 60 6.76 -7.30 -21.29
N GLY A 61 6.65 -7.94 -22.46
CA GLY A 61 7.02 -7.34 -23.72
C GLY A 61 6.22 -6.07 -23.81
N GLU A 62 6.93 -4.95 -23.78
CA GLU A 62 6.53 -3.66 -24.34
C GLU A 62 5.00 -3.46 -24.32
N SER A 63 4.41 -3.34 -23.14
CA SER A 63 3.02 -2.91 -23.02
C SER A 63 2.85 -1.87 -21.94
N SER A 64 3.74 -0.89 -22.02
CA SER A 64 3.36 0.45 -21.69
C SER A 64 3.88 1.33 -22.80
N GLU A 65 2.98 2.02 -23.49
CA GLU A 65 3.28 3.22 -24.29
C GLU A 65 3.95 4.33 -23.45
N HIS A 66 4.22 4.06 -22.18
CA HIS A 66 5.04 4.83 -21.28
C HIS A 66 6.48 4.35 -21.46
N GLN A 67 7.28 5.15 -22.17
CA GLN A 67 8.72 5.02 -22.19
C GLN A 67 9.22 4.81 -20.75
N GLN A 68 10.01 3.76 -20.53
CA GLN A 68 10.71 3.61 -19.26
C GLN A 68 11.56 4.86 -19.05
N GLN A 69 11.21 5.64 -18.03
CA GLN A 69 11.89 6.89 -17.76
C GLN A 69 13.26 6.61 -17.12
N GLU A 70 14.30 7.33 -17.54
CA GLU A 70 15.61 7.26 -16.90
C GLU A 70 15.52 7.68 -15.42
N VAL A 71 16.30 6.99 -14.57
CA VAL A 71 16.32 7.21 -13.12
C VAL A 71 16.54 8.68 -12.76
N ASP A 72 17.42 9.37 -13.47
CA ASP A 72 17.72 10.78 -13.23
C ASP A 72 16.51 11.68 -13.51
N ASN A 73 15.74 11.40 -14.56
CA ASN A 73 14.52 12.15 -14.86
C ASN A 73 13.43 11.86 -13.81
N ILE A 74 13.36 10.64 -13.26
CA ILE A 74 12.44 10.29 -12.16
C ILE A 74 12.78 11.12 -10.92
N MET A 75 14.06 11.14 -10.55
CA MET A 75 14.54 11.91 -9.40
C MET A 75 14.30 13.41 -9.58
N ARG A 76 14.50 13.92 -10.80
CA ARG A 76 14.23 15.32 -11.13
C ARG A 76 12.77 15.70 -10.95
N ILE A 77 11.83 14.88 -11.46
CA ILE A 77 10.39 15.14 -11.29
C ILE A 77 9.99 15.10 -9.81
N ILE A 78 10.55 14.17 -9.03
CA ILE A 78 10.31 14.10 -7.58
C ILE A 78 10.80 15.38 -6.87
N GLN A 79 12.00 15.87 -7.23
CA GLN A 79 12.54 17.12 -6.69
C GLN A 79 11.67 18.33 -7.06
N GLU A 80 11.24 18.41 -8.31
CA GLU A 80 10.36 19.49 -8.80
C GLU A 80 9.00 19.48 -8.08
N ALA A 81 8.41 18.30 -7.87
CA ALA A 81 7.16 18.14 -7.13
C ALA A 81 7.28 18.47 -5.62
N THR A 82 8.49 18.63 -5.09
CA THR A 82 8.72 19.05 -3.70
C THR A 82 8.60 20.57 -3.54
N ILE A 83 8.63 21.33 -4.64
CA ILE A 83 8.48 22.79 -4.63
C ILE A 83 6.99 23.15 -4.61
N PRO A 84 6.49 23.89 -3.60
CA PRO A 84 5.10 24.35 -3.59
C PRO A 84 4.85 25.30 -4.77
N GLY A 85 3.79 25.06 -5.55
CA GLY A 85 3.43 25.95 -6.65
C GLY A 85 3.16 27.38 -6.16
N GLU A 86 3.48 28.37 -6.99
CA GLU A 86 3.48 29.83 -6.70
C GLU A 86 2.11 30.44 -6.30
N GLY A 87 1.08 29.60 -6.09
CA GLY A 87 -0.22 29.96 -5.52
C GLY A 87 -0.48 29.41 -4.10
N SER A 88 0.40 28.58 -3.55
CA SER A 88 0.26 28.05 -2.19
C SER A 88 0.96 28.97 -1.19
N LYS A 89 0.43 30.18 -1.02
CA LYS A 89 0.71 30.96 0.19
C LYS A 89 -0.12 30.37 1.34
N PRO A 90 0.46 29.76 2.38
CA PRO A 90 -0.25 29.60 3.65
C PRO A 90 -0.36 31.00 4.26
N GLY A 91 -1.46 31.69 3.98
CA GLY A 91 -1.70 33.02 4.54
C GLY A 91 -2.17 34.02 3.49
N GLN A 92 -3.38 33.84 2.98
CA GLN A 92 -4.17 34.99 2.56
C GLN A 92 -5.64 34.70 2.86
N ALA A 93 -6.01 35.02 4.11
CA ALA A 93 -7.40 35.29 4.43
C ALA A 93 -7.93 36.36 3.45
N PRO A 94 -9.18 36.25 2.98
CA PRO A 94 -9.75 37.27 2.11
C PRO A 94 -9.81 38.58 2.88
N SER A 95 -9.02 39.56 2.44
CA SER A 95 -9.02 40.92 2.94
C SER A 95 -10.37 41.56 2.64
N GLY A 96 -11.31 41.42 3.58
CA GLY A 96 -12.40 42.36 3.80
C GLY A 96 -11.86 43.60 4.51
N PRO A 97 -12.49 44.78 4.33
CA PRO A 97 -11.93 46.05 4.77
C PRO A 97 -12.15 46.22 6.29
N THR A 98 -11.22 46.87 6.99
CA THR A 98 -11.48 48.11 7.78
C THR A 98 -10.35 48.43 8.79
N THR A 99 -9.92 49.69 8.72
CA THR A 99 -9.49 50.63 9.80
C THR A 99 -8.36 50.28 10.78
N ASP A 100 -7.32 51.11 10.64
CA ASP A 100 -6.50 51.84 11.63
C ASP A 100 -5.44 51.12 12.49
N PRO A 101 -4.25 51.74 12.70
CA PRO A 101 -3.06 51.08 13.21
C PRO A 101 -2.68 51.64 14.59
N ASP A 102 -3.30 51.15 15.64
CA ASP A 102 -2.74 51.21 17.00
C ASP A 102 -3.61 50.29 17.86
N ASP A 103 -2.96 49.49 18.71
CA ASP A 103 -3.48 48.89 19.93
C ASP A 103 -3.56 47.34 20.01
N MET A 104 -2.90 46.84 21.06
CA MET A 104 -3.01 45.54 21.73
C MET A 104 -2.10 44.38 21.27
N ASP A 105 -0.95 44.33 21.94
CA ASP A 105 -0.18 43.12 22.23
C ASP A 105 -1.09 41.97 22.73
N GLY A 106 -0.96 40.80 22.13
CA GLY A 106 -1.74 39.62 22.48
C GLY A 106 -0.98 38.34 22.12
N ASP A 107 -0.03 38.00 22.98
CA ASP A 107 0.59 36.68 23.08
C ASP A 107 -0.48 35.57 23.09
N LEU A 108 -0.38 34.63 22.15
CA LEU A 108 -1.10 33.36 22.25
C LEU A 108 -0.31 32.25 21.55
N GLU A 109 0.75 31.80 22.21
CA GLU A 109 1.19 30.42 22.07
C GLU A 109 0.01 29.48 22.44
N SER A 110 -0.43 28.66 21.49
CA SER A 110 -1.18 27.45 21.83
C SER A 110 -0.66 26.28 20.99
N GLU A 111 0.29 25.56 21.57
CA GLU A 111 0.60 24.19 21.18
C GLU A 111 -0.64 23.33 21.42
N ILE A 112 -1.16 22.71 20.37
CA ILE A 112 -2.18 21.66 20.48
C ILE A 112 -1.50 20.32 20.17
N ASP A 113 -0.89 19.72 21.19
CA ASP A 113 -0.61 18.29 21.22
C ASP A 113 -1.84 17.57 21.76
N THR A 114 -2.56 16.86 20.88
CA THR A 114 -3.60 15.92 21.32
C THR A 114 -3.37 14.58 20.64
N SER A 115 -2.34 13.87 21.09
CA SER A 115 -2.25 12.42 20.97
C SER A 115 -3.34 11.77 21.83
N GLY A 116 -4.41 11.29 21.17
CA GLY A 116 -5.55 10.63 21.81
C GLY A 116 -5.58 9.13 21.52
N ASP A 117 -5.17 8.34 22.51
CA ASP A 117 -5.23 6.87 22.59
C ASP A 117 -6.66 6.34 22.42
N PHE A 118 -6.91 5.47 21.43
CA PHE A 118 -8.22 4.84 21.21
C PHE A 118 -8.30 3.52 21.98
N VAL A 119 -8.93 3.55 23.16
CA VAL A 119 -9.29 2.37 23.94
C VAL A 119 -10.53 1.71 23.31
N ALA A 120 -10.35 0.54 22.69
CA ALA A 120 -11.46 -0.32 22.29
C ALA A 120 -12.02 -1.05 23.52
N HIS A 121 -13.25 -0.73 23.91
CA HIS A 121 -14.00 -1.50 24.89
C HIS A 121 -14.49 -2.83 24.27
N PHE A 122 -14.36 -3.90 25.07
CA PHE A 122 -14.63 -5.31 24.78
C PHE A 122 -16.05 -5.62 24.29
#